data_AF-A0ABD2ZQW6-F1
#
_entry.id   AF-A0ABD2ZQW6-F1
#
_cell.length_a   1.000
_cell.length_b   1.000
_cell.length_c   1.000
_cell.angle_alpha   90.00
_cell.angle_beta   90.00
_cell.angle_gamma   90.00
#
_symmetry.space_group_name_H-M   'P 1'
#
loop_
_entity.id
_entity.type
_entity.pdbx_description
1 polymer ?
#
loop_
_entity_poly.entity_id
_entity_poly.type
_entity_poly.pdbx_seq_one_letter_code
_entity_poly.pdbx_strand_id
1 'polypeptide(L)'
;MSGFEEVVGADDHHEVCNVSHHPVPDPVVLELKRLHNQLKEKDRDMETAQNEIKALRATEVFKDKAVEELESEVKRLRDKLRVTENLLEQKNLDMKKLRNEKKEALAAQYAAEATLRRVYADQKDDDFVPMESIIAPLEADIKMYKNEIAALQEDKRAMERLNKSKEAALLEAEKILTSALERALIVEEVQNQNFELRRQVEICQEENKILDKTNRQKVSEVEKLSQTIVELEQAILAGGEAANTIRDCRRQISELQEGKRTLERELARVKVSANRVASVVANEWKDENDKVMPVKQWLEERRLFQAEMQRLRDKLVISEKTAKAEAQLKDKLKLRLKTLEDGLKYSSNLSVNPLTYGGSSKPEKISNFFGILSSNAGLKKRSTSQPRASTIIRSPEKSSADKINTDFAEKVMQTSSIKKVYASESLLRKSLWASRKKAVDSSEKENKDVKENSIVDVVNSDKNEILESGNTKNKCGDNQDAKGTARANIESADTVSGFLYDRLQKEVLSLRKSCEAKDSNLNAKDEDLKMLNKKIETLTKALETEYKKIKREAATKEKGPISTKEDDRMRIINSSRRATKAS
;
A
#
# COMPACT_ATOMS: atom_id res chain seq x y z
N MET A 1 8.80 -28.70 44.83
CA MET A 1 8.12 -28.03 45.96
C MET A 1 7.94 -26.56 45.61
N SER A 2 6.84 -25.95 46.05
CA SER A 2 6.51 -24.52 45.91
C SER A 2 6.57 -23.94 44.48
N GLY A 3 5.43 -23.96 43.79
CA GLY A 3 5.15 -22.92 42.79
C GLY A 3 4.66 -21.66 43.50
N PHE A 4 5.04 -20.49 43.02
CA PHE A 4 4.41 -19.22 43.38
C PHE A 4 3.94 -18.51 42.12
N GLU A 5 2.68 -18.12 42.16
CA GLU A 5 1.92 -17.45 41.12
C GLU A 5 1.72 -16.02 41.63
N GLU A 6 2.25 -15.02 40.92
CA GLU A 6 2.08 -13.62 41.32
C GLU A 6 1.55 -12.79 40.15
N VAL A 7 0.29 -12.38 40.30
CA VAL A 7 -0.45 -11.49 39.40
C VAL A 7 -0.11 -10.06 39.79
N VAL A 8 0.53 -9.30 38.89
CA VAL A 8 0.73 -7.86 39.08
C VAL A 8 -0.46 -7.10 38.48
N GLY A 9 -1.09 -6.28 39.32
CA GLY A 9 -2.33 -5.56 39.01
C GLY A 9 -2.15 -4.36 38.08
N ALA A 10 -3.29 -3.88 37.57
CA ALA A 10 -3.39 -2.79 36.61
C ALA A 10 -3.18 -1.40 37.23
N ASP A 11 -2.77 -0.45 36.37
CA ASP A 11 -2.81 0.99 36.61
C ASP A 11 -4.24 1.48 36.90
N ASP A 12 -4.37 2.51 37.75
CA ASP A 12 -5.24 3.67 37.47
C ASP A 12 -5.12 4.75 38.56
N HIS A 13 -4.48 5.87 38.22
CA HIS A 13 -4.63 7.13 38.96
C HIS A 13 -4.85 8.30 38.01
N HIS A 14 -6.08 8.84 38.06
CA HIS A 14 -6.43 10.11 37.43
C HIS A 14 -5.62 11.27 38.01
N GLU A 15 -5.21 12.20 37.15
CA GLU A 15 -4.98 13.59 37.56
C GLU A 15 -5.64 14.56 36.58
N VAL A 16 -6.21 15.63 37.10
CA VAL A 16 -7.11 16.56 36.39
C VAL A 16 -6.37 17.86 36.04
N CYS A 17 -6.71 18.42 34.88
CA CYS A 17 -6.31 19.72 34.32
C CYS A 17 -5.71 20.77 35.27
N ASN A 18 -4.65 21.46 34.81
CA ASN A 18 -4.62 22.92 34.95
C ASN A 18 -3.83 23.64 33.85
N VAL A 19 -4.15 24.93 33.69
CA VAL A 19 -3.90 25.74 32.48
C VAL A 19 -2.62 26.58 32.57
N SER A 20 -1.95 26.72 31.41
CA SER A 20 -0.86 27.65 31.04
C SER A 20 -0.19 28.52 32.12
N HIS A 21 1.15 28.43 32.18
CA HIS A 21 2.08 29.57 32.13
C HIS A 21 3.39 29.03 31.53
N HIS A 22 4.04 29.74 30.61
CA HIS A 22 5.37 29.38 30.11
C HIS A 22 6.43 29.98 31.05
N PRO A 23 7.17 29.19 31.84
CA PRO A 23 8.35 29.69 32.52
C PRO A 23 9.52 29.62 31.53
N VAL A 24 10.36 30.67 31.50
CA VAL A 24 11.74 30.50 31.03
C VAL A 24 12.34 29.41 31.93
N PRO A 25 12.83 28.28 31.38
CA PRO A 25 13.27 27.18 32.22
C PRO A 25 14.51 27.62 33.01
N ASP A 26 14.36 27.61 34.33
CA ASP A 26 15.45 27.84 35.29
C ASP A 26 16.68 27.02 34.87
N PRO A 27 17.89 27.61 34.77
CA PRO A 27 19.12 26.89 34.50
C PRO A 27 19.32 25.66 35.37
N VAL A 28 18.87 25.71 36.63
CA VAL A 28 18.90 24.55 37.56
C VAL A 28 18.00 23.42 37.07
N VAL A 29 16.81 23.73 36.53
CA VAL A 29 15.88 22.74 35.96
C VAL A 29 16.40 22.14 34.66
N LEU A 30 17.14 22.91 33.85
CA LEU A 30 17.81 22.37 32.66
C LEU A 30 18.96 21.42 33.01
N GLU A 31 19.80 21.79 33.98
CA GLU A 31 20.89 20.91 34.44
C GLU A 31 20.35 19.67 35.18
N LEU A 32 19.27 19.80 35.97
CA LEU A 32 18.57 18.65 36.53
C LEU A 32 18.02 17.71 35.45
N LYS A 33 17.44 18.24 34.36
CA LYS A 33 17.00 17.42 33.21
C LYS A 33 18.18 16.74 32.50
N ARG A 34 19.32 17.42 32.38
CA ARG A 34 20.55 16.86 31.81
C ARG A 34 21.10 15.72 32.68
N LEU A 35 21.23 15.95 33.99
CA LEU A 35 21.68 14.94 34.96
C LEU A 35 20.71 13.77 35.05
N HIS A 36 19.40 14.01 34.98
CA HIS A 36 18.38 12.95 34.92
C HIS A 36 18.46 12.11 33.63
N ASN A 37 18.75 12.74 32.50
CA ASN A 37 18.99 12.04 31.24
C ASN A 37 20.29 11.23 31.28
N GLN A 38 21.37 11.78 31.87
CA GLN A 38 22.63 11.06 32.09
C GLN A 38 22.48 9.90 33.08
N LEU A 39 21.67 10.05 34.13
CA LEU A 39 21.33 8.96 35.05
C LEU A 39 20.60 7.85 34.30
N LYS A 40 19.56 8.18 33.52
CA LYS A 40 18.86 7.21 32.65
C LYS A 40 19.75 6.57 31.60
N GLU A 41 20.75 7.28 31.08
CA GLU A 41 21.75 6.72 30.17
C GLU A 41 22.63 5.71 30.90
N LYS A 42 23.13 6.07 32.11
CA LYS A 42 23.89 5.18 32.99
C LYS A 42 23.10 3.97 33.47
N ASP A 43 21.80 4.10 33.72
CA ASP A 43 20.92 2.98 34.08
C ASP A 43 20.81 1.97 32.93
N ARG A 44 20.72 2.45 31.68
CA ARG A 44 20.76 1.59 30.48
C ARG A 44 22.13 0.97 30.26
N ASP A 45 23.23 1.73 30.42
CA ASP A 45 24.59 1.19 30.37
C ASP A 45 24.75 0.05 31.38
N MET A 46 24.30 0.27 32.63
CA MET A 46 24.31 -0.74 33.70
C MET A 46 23.44 -1.96 33.36
N GLU A 47 22.28 -1.78 32.75
CA GLU A 47 21.43 -2.89 32.29
C GLU A 47 22.12 -3.69 31.15
N THR A 48 22.76 -3.02 30.19
CA THR A 48 23.54 -3.72 29.14
C THR A 48 24.72 -4.50 29.72
N ALA A 49 25.47 -3.91 30.65
CA ALA A 49 26.57 -4.59 31.35
C ALA A 49 26.07 -5.76 32.21
N GLN A 50 24.92 -5.63 32.88
CA GLN A 50 24.30 -6.76 33.60
C GLN A 50 23.89 -7.90 32.66
N ASN A 51 23.38 -7.58 31.48
CA ASN A 51 22.98 -8.58 30.49
C ASN A 51 24.20 -9.25 29.84
N GLU A 52 25.29 -8.51 29.60
CA GLU A 52 26.59 -9.06 29.22
C GLU A 52 27.16 -9.98 30.30
N ILE A 53 27.14 -9.58 31.58
CA ILE A 53 27.56 -10.43 32.71
C ILE A 53 26.72 -11.71 32.80
N LYS A 54 25.40 -11.65 32.58
CA LYS A 54 24.54 -12.85 32.52
C LYS A 54 24.93 -13.77 31.35
N ALA A 55 25.21 -13.21 30.17
CA ALA A 55 25.65 -13.98 29.01
C ALA A 55 27.02 -14.63 29.25
N LEU A 56 27.99 -13.89 29.79
CA LEU A 56 29.31 -14.42 30.13
C LEU A 56 29.23 -15.55 31.16
N ARG A 57 28.43 -15.39 32.23
CA ARG A 57 28.17 -16.46 33.21
C ARG A 57 27.54 -17.71 32.58
N ALA A 58 26.63 -17.55 31.62
CA ALA A 58 26.10 -18.70 30.89
C ALA A 58 27.19 -19.42 30.07
N THR A 59 28.10 -18.68 29.43
CA THR A 59 29.25 -19.29 28.73
C THR A 59 30.28 -19.92 29.67
N GLU A 60 30.41 -19.40 30.89
CA GLU A 60 31.27 -19.94 31.95
C GLU A 60 30.77 -21.32 32.39
N VAL A 61 29.47 -21.45 32.68
CA VAL A 61 28.83 -22.75 33.02
C VAL A 61 29.02 -23.80 31.91
N PHE A 62 28.96 -23.41 30.63
CA PHE A 62 29.25 -24.35 29.52
C PHE A 62 30.73 -24.77 29.47
N LYS A 63 31.66 -23.88 29.81
CA LYS A 63 33.10 -24.21 29.90
C LYS A 63 33.38 -25.12 31.09
N ASP A 64 32.82 -24.83 32.26
CA ASP A 64 32.97 -25.65 33.47
C ASP A 64 32.47 -27.08 33.21
N LYS A 65 31.33 -27.24 32.54
CA LYS A 65 30.82 -28.55 32.14
C LYS A 65 31.77 -29.28 31.18
N ALA A 66 32.35 -28.58 30.20
CA ALA A 66 33.34 -29.17 29.29
C ALA A 66 34.64 -29.57 30.01
N VAL A 67 35.06 -28.81 31.03
CA VAL A 67 36.18 -29.16 31.91
C VAL A 67 35.86 -30.41 32.73
N GLU A 68 34.68 -30.50 33.35
CA GLU A 68 34.25 -31.68 34.13
C GLU A 68 34.17 -32.95 33.26
N GLU A 69 33.64 -32.84 32.03
CA GLU A 69 33.63 -33.93 31.06
C GLU A 69 35.07 -34.38 30.71
N LEU A 70 36.00 -33.45 30.47
CA LEU A 70 37.42 -33.77 30.21
C LEU A 70 38.15 -34.35 31.43
N GLU A 71 37.89 -33.85 32.64
CA GLU A 71 38.47 -34.40 33.88
C GLU A 71 38.03 -35.86 34.10
N SER A 72 36.77 -36.17 33.81
CA SER A 72 36.24 -37.54 33.90
C SER A 72 36.95 -38.49 32.92
N GLU A 73 37.23 -38.04 31.70
CA GLU A 73 37.94 -38.80 30.66
C GLU A 73 39.44 -38.98 31.00
N VAL A 74 40.10 -37.93 31.50
CA VAL A 74 41.49 -38.00 32.01
C VAL A 74 41.59 -38.99 33.17
N LYS A 75 40.63 -38.98 34.10
CA LYS A 75 40.57 -39.96 35.20
C LYS A 75 40.41 -41.38 34.66
N ARG A 76 39.49 -41.59 33.71
CA ARG A 76 39.26 -42.88 33.04
C ARG A 76 40.51 -43.40 32.30
N LEU A 77 41.28 -42.51 31.67
CA LEU A 77 42.54 -42.88 31.00
C LEU A 77 43.65 -43.21 32.00
N ARG A 78 43.76 -42.45 33.09
CA ARG A 78 44.71 -42.73 34.18
C ARG A 78 44.42 -44.08 34.87
N ASP A 79 43.16 -44.41 35.08
CA ASP A 79 42.77 -45.72 35.63
C ASP A 79 43.09 -46.88 34.65
N LYS A 80 42.88 -46.70 33.34
CA LYS A 80 43.30 -47.69 32.32
C LYS A 80 44.82 -47.87 32.31
N LEU A 81 45.59 -46.77 32.36
CA LEU A 81 47.05 -46.81 32.40
C LEU A 81 47.55 -47.64 33.60
N ARG A 82 47.05 -47.35 34.81
CA ARG A 82 47.40 -48.11 36.04
C ARG A 82 47.11 -49.61 35.91
N VAL A 83 46.01 -49.99 35.28
CA VAL A 83 45.69 -51.42 35.03
C VAL A 83 46.69 -52.04 34.05
N THR A 84 47.08 -51.33 32.99
CA THR A 84 48.08 -51.83 32.03
C THR A 84 49.50 -51.91 32.62
N GLU A 85 49.88 -50.97 33.49
CA GLU A 85 51.16 -50.98 34.21
C GLU A 85 51.25 -52.19 35.14
N ASN A 86 50.22 -52.42 35.97
CA ASN A 86 50.15 -53.57 36.86
C ASN A 86 50.20 -54.92 36.10
N LEU A 87 49.54 -55.01 34.94
CA LEU A 87 49.57 -56.20 34.09
C LEU A 87 50.97 -56.45 33.50
N LEU A 88 51.67 -55.38 33.09
CA LEU A 88 53.03 -55.47 32.55
C LEU A 88 54.03 -55.88 33.65
N GLU A 89 53.88 -55.33 34.86
CA GLU A 89 54.67 -55.73 36.02
C GLU A 89 54.47 -57.22 36.38
N GLN A 90 53.22 -57.69 36.42
CA GLN A 90 52.93 -59.11 36.62
C GLN A 90 53.58 -59.99 35.54
N LYS A 91 53.47 -59.62 34.26
CA LYS A 91 54.14 -60.36 33.16
C LYS A 91 55.66 -60.37 33.30
N ASN A 92 56.26 -59.32 33.85
CA ASN A 92 57.70 -59.26 34.11
C ASN A 92 58.11 -60.20 35.27
N LEU A 93 57.27 -60.35 36.29
CA LEU A 93 57.44 -61.34 37.35
C LEU A 93 57.32 -62.78 36.81
N ASP A 94 56.28 -63.07 36.00
CA ASP A 94 56.09 -64.36 35.34
C ASP A 94 57.31 -64.75 34.48
N MET A 95 57.84 -63.80 33.69
CA MET A 95 59.05 -64.01 32.88
C MET A 95 60.30 -64.31 33.73
N LYS A 96 60.45 -63.69 34.91
CA LYS A 96 61.55 -64.01 35.84
C LYS A 96 61.39 -65.43 36.40
N LYS A 97 60.16 -65.84 36.76
CA LYS A 97 59.86 -67.18 37.25
C LYS A 97 60.18 -68.26 36.21
N LEU A 98 59.63 -68.12 34.99
CA LEU A 98 59.91 -69.02 33.86
C LEU A 98 61.42 -69.11 33.52
N ARG A 99 62.17 -68.02 33.68
CA ARG A 99 63.62 -68.01 33.47
C ARG A 99 64.39 -68.82 34.53
N ASN A 100 63.89 -68.88 35.76
CA ASN A 100 64.47 -69.71 36.82
C ASN A 100 64.08 -71.18 36.63
N GLU A 101 62.80 -71.45 36.38
CA GLU A 101 62.28 -72.80 36.05
C GLU A 101 63.03 -73.42 34.85
N LYS A 102 63.34 -72.63 33.81
CA LYS A 102 64.16 -73.08 32.67
C LYS A 102 65.58 -73.49 33.08
N LYS A 103 66.23 -72.80 34.03
CA LYS A 103 67.56 -73.16 34.53
C LYS A 103 67.51 -74.46 35.33
N GLU A 104 66.50 -74.61 36.17
CA GLU A 104 66.26 -75.81 36.97
C GLU A 104 65.96 -77.02 36.08
N ALA A 105 65.10 -76.86 35.04
CA ALA A 105 64.81 -77.90 34.06
C ALA A 105 66.04 -78.33 33.26
N LEU A 106 66.92 -77.39 32.87
CA LEU A 106 68.20 -77.72 32.22
C LEU A 106 69.13 -78.51 33.17
N ALA A 107 69.21 -78.15 34.45
CA ALA A 107 69.98 -78.90 35.44
C ALA A 107 69.42 -80.33 35.63
N ALA A 108 68.09 -80.47 35.70
CA ALA A 108 67.41 -81.76 35.76
C ALA A 108 67.64 -82.61 34.50
N GLN A 109 67.66 -82.01 33.31
CA GLN A 109 67.97 -82.68 32.05
C GLN A 109 69.38 -83.31 32.10
N TYR A 110 70.41 -82.53 32.47
CA TYR A 110 71.78 -83.06 32.59
C TYR A 110 71.88 -84.22 33.61
N ALA A 111 71.13 -84.15 34.72
CA ALA A 111 71.09 -85.22 35.72
C ALA A 111 70.40 -86.50 35.19
N ALA A 112 69.29 -86.37 34.45
CA ALA A 112 68.60 -87.48 33.82
C ALA A 112 69.46 -88.14 32.73
N GLU A 113 70.14 -87.36 31.90
CA GLU A 113 71.03 -87.84 30.84
C GLU A 113 72.24 -88.60 31.40
N ALA A 114 72.79 -88.15 32.54
CA ALA A 114 73.82 -88.87 33.29
C ALA A 114 73.31 -90.14 33.99
N THR A 115 71.99 -90.31 34.12
CA THR A 115 71.37 -91.51 34.69
C THR A 115 71.06 -92.53 33.59
N LEU A 116 70.54 -92.10 32.44
CA LEU A 116 70.37 -92.95 31.26
C LEU A 116 71.69 -93.58 30.80
N ARG A 117 72.79 -92.81 30.78
CA ARG A 117 74.14 -93.34 30.45
C ARG A 117 74.62 -94.45 31.39
N ARG A 118 74.10 -94.54 32.61
CA ARG A 118 74.38 -95.64 33.54
C ARG A 118 73.51 -96.86 33.24
N VAL A 119 72.19 -96.67 33.14
CA VAL A 119 71.24 -97.76 32.86
C VAL A 119 71.55 -98.49 31.54
N TYR A 120 71.94 -97.77 30.49
CA TYR A 120 72.32 -98.39 29.21
C TYR A 120 73.62 -99.19 29.25
N ALA A 121 74.43 -99.08 30.31
CA ALA A 121 75.61 -99.94 30.50
C ALA A 121 75.26 -101.27 31.18
N ASP A 122 74.15 -101.33 31.93
CA ASP A 122 73.75 -102.48 32.76
C ASP A 122 72.81 -103.46 32.03
N GLN A 123 72.27 -103.10 30.86
CA GLN A 123 71.36 -103.95 30.08
C GLN A 123 72.06 -104.63 28.89
N LYS A 124 72.51 -105.87 29.13
CA LYS A 124 72.88 -106.84 28.12
C LYS A 124 72.10 -108.14 28.34
N ASP A 125 71.36 -108.51 27.31
CA ASP A 125 70.72 -109.80 27.04
C ASP A 125 69.54 -110.23 27.94
N ASP A 126 68.38 -110.47 27.33
CA ASP A 126 67.45 -111.57 27.66
C ASP A 126 66.36 -111.72 26.56
N ASP A 127 65.68 -112.87 26.55
CA ASP A 127 64.85 -113.39 25.45
C ASP A 127 63.67 -112.49 25.03
N PHE A 128 63.58 -112.15 23.72
CA PHE A 128 62.47 -111.40 23.15
C PHE A 128 61.38 -112.30 22.53
N VAL A 129 60.12 -112.02 22.92
CA VAL A 129 58.92 -112.48 22.21
C VAL A 129 59.01 -112.05 20.73
N PRO A 130 58.59 -112.88 19.75
CA PRO A 130 58.64 -112.53 18.34
C PRO A 130 58.01 -111.17 18.04
N MET A 131 58.86 -110.21 17.66
CA MET A 131 58.53 -108.78 17.55
C MET A 131 57.25 -108.53 16.74
N GLU A 132 57.09 -109.23 15.61
CA GLU A 132 55.97 -109.14 14.68
C GLU A 132 54.58 -109.25 15.34
N SER A 133 54.42 -110.12 16.33
CA SER A 133 53.13 -110.33 17.01
C SER A 133 52.71 -109.14 17.89
N ILE A 134 53.68 -108.33 18.32
CA ILE A 134 53.46 -107.09 19.09
C ILE A 134 53.38 -105.89 18.13
N ILE A 135 54.13 -105.93 17.02
CA ILE A 135 54.21 -104.85 16.03
C ILE A 135 52.92 -104.78 15.18
N ALA A 136 52.39 -105.89 14.68
CA ALA A 136 51.30 -105.87 13.69
C ALA A 136 50.00 -105.16 14.16
N PRO A 137 49.53 -105.28 15.42
CA PRO A 137 48.40 -104.49 15.91
C PRO A 137 48.72 -102.98 15.97
N LEU A 138 49.94 -102.62 16.39
CA LEU A 138 50.39 -101.22 16.45
C LEU A 138 50.51 -100.61 15.05
N GLU A 139 50.93 -101.38 14.05
CA GLU A 139 50.93 -100.94 12.65
C GLU A 139 49.53 -100.71 12.10
N ALA A 140 48.56 -101.56 12.47
CA ALA A 140 47.15 -101.38 12.12
C ALA A 140 46.57 -100.11 12.75
N ASP A 141 46.84 -99.85 14.03
CA ASP A 141 46.44 -98.63 14.73
C ASP A 141 47.11 -97.39 14.11
N ILE A 142 48.40 -97.43 13.82
CA ILE A 142 49.12 -96.35 13.12
C ILE A 142 48.49 -96.07 11.74
N LYS A 143 48.05 -97.10 11.01
CA LYS A 143 47.36 -96.95 9.72
C LYS A 143 45.96 -96.36 9.89
N MET A 144 45.23 -96.74 10.95
CA MET A 144 43.93 -96.20 11.30
C MET A 144 44.02 -94.72 11.67
N TYR A 145 44.92 -94.34 12.58
CA TYR A 145 45.18 -92.93 12.93
C TYR A 145 45.66 -92.10 11.74
N LYS A 146 46.47 -92.65 10.82
CA LYS A 146 46.84 -91.95 9.56
C LYS A 146 45.62 -91.64 8.69
N ASN A 147 44.66 -92.56 8.60
CA ASN A 147 43.42 -92.34 7.85
C ASN A 147 42.51 -91.31 8.56
N GLU A 148 42.41 -91.36 9.89
CA GLU A 148 41.67 -90.37 10.69
C GLU A 148 42.27 -88.97 10.55
N ILE A 149 43.60 -88.84 10.64
CA ILE A 149 44.31 -87.57 10.39
C ILE A 149 44.02 -87.06 8.96
N ALA A 150 43.96 -87.93 7.96
CA ALA A 150 43.62 -87.53 6.59
C ALA A 150 42.17 -87.03 6.47
N ALA A 151 41.21 -87.67 7.14
CA ALA A 151 39.82 -87.23 7.19
C ALA A 151 39.69 -85.87 7.89
N LEU A 152 40.30 -85.71 9.08
CA LEU A 152 40.33 -84.45 9.82
C LEU A 152 41.01 -83.31 9.04
N GLN A 153 42.00 -83.62 8.19
CA GLN A 153 42.59 -82.63 7.28
C GLN A 153 41.62 -82.20 6.16
N GLU A 154 40.82 -83.12 5.61
CA GLU A 154 39.82 -82.76 4.61
C GLU A 154 38.68 -81.94 5.22
N ASP A 155 38.21 -82.31 6.42
CA ASP A 155 37.22 -81.54 7.19
C ASP A 155 37.74 -80.13 7.54
N LYS A 156 39.01 -80.00 7.95
CA LYS A 156 39.65 -78.70 8.15
C LYS A 156 39.61 -77.85 6.87
N ARG A 157 39.96 -78.42 5.71
CA ARG A 157 39.88 -77.72 4.41
C ARG A 157 38.43 -77.36 4.06
N ALA A 158 37.46 -78.21 4.37
CA ALA A 158 36.03 -77.92 4.16
C ALA A 158 35.57 -76.75 5.04
N MET A 159 35.96 -76.72 6.32
CA MET A 159 35.71 -75.61 7.23
C MET A 159 36.38 -74.30 6.77
N GLU A 160 37.62 -74.34 6.27
CA GLU A 160 38.29 -73.16 5.70
C GLU A 160 37.59 -72.63 4.44
N ARG A 161 37.10 -73.50 3.55
CA ARG A 161 36.29 -73.11 2.38
C ARG A 161 34.96 -72.47 2.82
N LEU A 162 34.28 -73.06 3.82
CA LEU A 162 33.05 -72.52 4.38
C LEU A 162 33.28 -71.15 5.03
N ASN A 163 34.38 -70.95 5.76
CA ASN A 163 34.70 -69.68 6.39
C ASN A 163 34.92 -68.57 5.36
N LYS A 164 35.72 -68.85 4.32
CA LYS A 164 35.92 -67.93 3.18
C LYS A 164 34.62 -67.58 2.46
N SER A 165 33.72 -68.56 2.30
CA SER A 165 32.39 -68.31 1.71
C SER A 165 31.51 -67.41 2.60
N LYS A 166 31.61 -67.54 3.93
CA LYS A 166 30.88 -66.68 4.89
C LYS A 166 31.48 -65.28 4.93
N GLU A 167 32.80 -65.15 4.94
CA GLU A 167 33.52 -63.86 4.85
C GLU A 167 33.14 -63.11 3.57
N ALA A 168 33.11 -63.79 2.42
CA ALA A 168 32.67 -63.19 1.16
C ALA A 168 31.22 -62.70 1.21
N ALA A 169 30.29 -63.50 1.77
CA ALA A 169 28.89 -63.11 1.93
C ALA A 169 28.70 -61.94 2.91
N LEU A 170 29.52 -61.85 3.97
CA LEU A 170 29.52 -60.72 4.90
C LEU A 170 30.01 -59.44 4.22
N LEU A 171 31.08 -59.50 3.43
CA LEU A 171 31.58 -58.36 2.65
C LEU A 171 30.58 -57.88 1.58
N GLU A 172 29.79 -58.78 1.01
CA GLU A 172 28.71 -58.41 0.09
C GLU A 172 27.53 -57.75 0.83
N ALA A 173 27.14 -58.28 1.99
CA ALA A 173 26.12 -57.66 2.85
C ALA A 173 26.54 -56.27 3.35
N GLU A 174 27.81 -56.07 3.69
CA GLU A 174 28.38 -54.77 4.08
C GLU A 174 28.32 -53.74 2.93
N LYS A 175 28.63 -54.15 1.69
CA LYS A 175 28.47 -53.30 0.49
C LYS A 175 27.01 -52.92 0.24
N ILE A 176 26.08 -53.85 0.47
CA ILE A 176 24.64 -53.56 0.35
C ILE A 176 24.19 -52.57 1.44
N LEU A 177 24.66 -52.75 2.68
CA LEU A 177 24.35 -51.88 3.82
C LEU A 177 24.88 -50.46 3.63
N THR A 178 26.16 -50.32 3.27
CA THR A 178 26.79 -49.01 2.99
C THR A 178 26.07 -48.28 1.85
N SER A 179 25.80 -48.98 0.74
CA SER A 179 25.02 -48.42 -0.38
C SER A 179 23.57 -48.05 0.02
N ALA A 180 22.97 -48.74 0.99
CA ALA A 180 21.65 -48.39 1.53
C ALA A 180 21.71 -47.14 2.43
N LEU A 181 22.76 -47.00 3.25
CA LEU A 181 23.00 -45.81 4.08
C LEU A 181 23.25 -44.56 3.21
N GLU A 182 24.05 -44.66 2.16
CA GLU A 182 24.26 -43.58 1.19
C GLU A 182 22.93 -43.12 0.56
N ARG A 183 22.08 -44.07 0.14
CA ARG A 183 20.74 -43.75 -0.37
C ARG A 183 19.86 -43.09 0.68
N ALA A 184 19.93 -43.51 1.94
CA ALA A 184 19.16 -42.91 3.02
C ALA A 184 19.56 -41.44 3.27
N LEU A 185 20.86 -41.15 3.30
CA LEU A 185 21.38 -39.78 3.44
C LEU A 185 20.95 -38.87 2.28
N ILE A 186 20.96 -39.38 1.05
CA ILE A 186 20.47 -38.62 -0.13
C ILE A 186 18.96 -38.34 -0.01
N VAL A 187 18.17 -39.29 0.49
CA VAL A 187 16.73 -39.09 0.71
C VAL A 187 16.48 -38.04 1.81
N GLU A 188 17.24 -38.05 2.89
CA GLU A 188 17.16 -37.05 3.96
C GLU A 188 17.49 -35.64 3.44
N GLU A 189 18.57 -35.48 2.68
CA GLU A 189 18.94 -34.21 2.05
C GLU A 189 17.84 -33.70 1.09
N VAL A 190 17.27 -34.57 0.25
CA VAL A 190 16.16 -34.22 -0.65
C VAL A 190 14.87 -33.89 0.13
N GLN A 191 14.64 -34.52 1.29
CA GLN A 191 13.52 -34.17 2.18
C GLN A 191 13.72 -32.79 2.80
N ASN A 192 14.92 -32.46 3.26
CA ASN A 192 15.27 -31.13 3.80
C ASN A 192 15.11 -30.03 2.74
N GLN A 193 15.59 -30.27 1.51
CA GLN A 193 15.38 -29.37 0.37
C GLN A 193 13.89 -29.21 0.03
N ASN A 194 13.10 -30.29 0.07
CA ASN A 194 11.65 -30.23 -0.11
C ASN A 194 10.94 -29.41 0.98
N PHE A 195 11.40 -29.51 2.23
CA PHE A 195 10.84 -28.73 3.34
C PHE A 195 11.10 -27.22 3.15
N GLU A 196 12.34 -26.84 2.82
CA GLU A 196 12.69 -25.45 2.57
C GLU A 196 11.99 -24.89 1.31
N LEU A 197 11.84 -25.68 0.24
CA LEU A 197 11.04 -25.28 -0.93
C LEU A 197 9.54 -25.08 -0.59
N ARG A 198 8.96 -25.93 0.27
CA ARG A 198 7.57 -25.74 0.76
C ARG A 198 7.42 -24.45 1.55
N ARG A 199 8.39 -24.15 2.42
CA ARG A 199 8.44 -22.91 3.19
C ARG A 199 8.56 -21.68 2.27
N GLN A 200 9.40 -21.74 1.24
CA GLN A 200 9.51 -20.66 0.24
C GLN A 200 8.21 -20.46 -0.54
N VAL A 201 7.51 -21.54 -0.90
CA VAL A 201 6.17 -21.46 -1.53
C VAL A 201 5.15 -20.81 -0.58
N GLU A 202 5.15 -21.14 0.71
CA GLU A 202 4.28 -20.51 1.72
C GLU A 202 4.57 -19.01 1.88
N ILE A 203 5.85 -18.62 1.94
CA ILE A 203 6.27 -17.21 1.95
C ILE A 203 5.76 -16.48 0.70
N CYS A 204 5.99 -17.04 -0.49
CA CYS A 204 5.52 -16.46 -1.75
C CYS A 204 3.99 -16.34 -1.81
N GLN A 205 3.25 -17.24 -1.16
CA GLN A 205 1.78 -17.17 -1.07
C GLN A 205 1.31 -16.02 -0.17
N GLU A 206 1.92 -15.82 1.00
CA GLU A 206 1.56 -14.67 1.86
C GLU A 206 2.03 -13.34 1.26
N GLU A 207 3.20 -13.30 0.60
CA GLU A 207 3.66 -12.12 -0.16
C GLU A 207 2.65 -11.74 -1.25
N ASN A 208 2.21 -12.71 -2.07
CA ASN A 208 1.16 -12.47 -3.08
C ASN A 208 -0.14 -11.96 -2.45
N LYS A 209 -0.55 -12.51 -1.30
CA LYS A 209 -1.74 -12.08 -0.56
C LYS A 209 -1.61 -10.67 0.03
N ILE A 210 -0.40 -10.23 0.38
CA ILE A 210 -0.11 -8.84 0.78
C ILE A 210 -0.13 -7.91 -0.44
N LEU A 211 0.47 -8.32 -1.55
CA LEU A 211 0.44 -7.59 -2.82
C LEU A 211 -1.00 -7.41 -3.32
N ASP A 212 -1.84 -8.44 -3.24
CA ASP A 212 -3.26 -8.41 -3.60
C ASP A 212 -4.06 -7.40 -2.77
N LYS A 213 -3.86 -7.38 -1.43
CA LYS A 213 -4.48 -6.37 -0.55
C LYS A 213 -4.05 -4.96 -0.94
N THR A 214 -2.76 -4.76 -1.19
CA THR A 214 -2.19 -3.46 -1.61
C THR A 214 -2.72 -3.03 -2.98
N ASN A 215 -2.86 -3.97 -3.92
CA ASN A 215 -3.38 -3.70 -5.26
C ASN A 215 -4.86 -3.31 -5.20
N ARG A 216 -5.69 -4.04 -4.44
CA ARG A 216 -7.10 -3.68 -4.21
C ARG A 216 -7.25 -2.29 -3.58
N GLN A 217 -6.39 -1.93 -2.63
CA GLN A 217 -6.37 -0.57 -2.08
C GLN A 217 -6.06 0.46 -3.17
N LYS A 218 -4.98 0.28 -3.95
CA LYS A 218 -4.61 1.19 -5.05
C LYS A 218 -5.71 1.32 -6.10
N VAL A 219 -6.39 0.24 -6.46
CA VAL A 219 -7.57 0.27 -7.34
C VAL A 219 -8.66 1.13 -6.74
N SER A 220 -9.00 0.96 -5.44
CA SER A 220 -10.01 1.81 -4.78
C SER A 220 -9.62 3.29 -4.66
N GLU A 221 -8.32 3.60 -4.64
CA GLU A 221 -7.81 4.97 -4.68
C GLU A 221 -7.92 5.56 -6.11
N VAL A 222 -7.60 4.77 -7.14
CA VAL A 222 -7.79 5.14 -8.55
C VAL A 222 -9.27 5.33 -8.89
N GLU A 223 -10.18 4.49 -8.37
CA GLU A 223 -11.62 4.64 -8.51
C GLU A 223 -12.12 5.97 -7.90
N LYS A 224 -11.68 6.32 -6.69
CA LYS A 224 -11.99 7.61 -6.05
C LYS A 224 -11.48 8.79 -6.87
N LEU A 225 -10.24 8.72 -7.38
CA LEU A 225 -9.69 9.77 -8.24
C LEU A 225 -10.43 9.86 -9.58
N SER A 226 -10.89 8.74 -10.14
CA SER A 226 -11.70 8.71 -11.36
C SER A 226 -13.05 9.37 -11.13
N GLN A 227 -13.68 9.13 -9.98
CA GLN A 227 -14.93 9.78 -9.58
C GLN A 227 -14.75 11.29 -9.41
N THR A 228 -13.66 11.77 -8.78
CA THR A 228 -13.41 13.21 -8.67
C THR A 228 -13.10 13.87 -10.01
N ILE A 229 -12.49 13.15 -10.97
CA ILE A 229 -12.32 13.64 -12.35
C ILE A 229 -13.69 13.85 -13.01
N VAL A 230 -14.61 12.88 -12.91
CA VAL A 230 -15.97 13.00 -13.48
C VAL A 230 -16.75 14.17 -12.85
N GLU A 231 -16.62 14.38 -11.55
CA GLU A 231 -17.23 15.53 -10.85
C GLU A 231 -16.65 16.88 -11.33
N LEU A 232 -15.34 16.94 -11.55
CA LEU A 232 -14.68 18.13 -12.11
C LEU A 232 -15.08 18.38 -13.57
N GLU A 233 -15.22 17.33 -14.40
CA GLU A 233 -15.73 17.43 -15.77
C GLU A 233 -17.16 17.98 -15.80
N GLN A 234 -18.05 17.49 -14.92
CA GLN A 234 -19.41 18.02 -14.77
C GLN A 234 -19.40 19.49 -14.33
N ALA A 235 -18.54 19.86 -13.38
CA ALA A 235 -18.39 21.24 -12.95
C ALA A 235 -17.85 22.17 -14.07
N ILE A 236 -16.97 21.66 -14.94
CA ILE A 236 -16.48 22.39 -16.13
C ILE A 236 -17.61 22.57 -17.14
N LEU A 237 -18.43 21.54 -17.39
CA LEU A 237 -19.58 21.64 -18.30
C LEU A 237 -20.61 22.67 -17.79
N ALA A 238 -21.01 22.59 -16.52
CA ALA A 238 -21.90 23.58 -15.89
C ALA A 238 -21.29 24.99 -15.88
N GLY A 239 -19.98 25.12 -15.66
CA GLY A 239 -19.25 26.38 -15.80
C GLY A 239 -19.27 26.94 -17.24
N GLY A 240 -19.25 26.06 -18.25
CA GLY A 240 -19.41 26.41 -19.66
C GLY A 240 -20.81 26.94 -19.98
N GLU A 241 -21.86 26.31 -19.45
CA GLU A 241 -23.25 26.79 -19.56
C GLU A 241 -23.43 28.16 -18.89
N ALA A 242 -22.93 28.31 -17.65
CA ALA A 242 -22.92 29.59 -16.95
C ALA A 242 -22.18 30.68 -17.74
N ALA A 243 -21.01 30.37 -18.31
CA ALA A 243 -20.26 31.31 -19.15
C ALA A 243 -21.03 31.70 -20.42
N ASN A 244 -21.81 30.78 -21.02
CA ASN A 244 -22.67 31.10 -22.17
C ASN A 244 -23.82 32.04 -21.78
N THR A 245 -24.53 31.78 -20.68
CA THR A 245 -25.59 32.70 -20.21
C THR A 245 -25.04 34.10 -19.89
N ILE A 246 -23.82 34.21 -19.33
CA ILE A 246 -23.14 35.49 -19.11
C ILE A 246 -22.82 36.19 -20.43
N ARG A 247 -22.38 35.47 -21.47
CA ARG A 247 -22.16 36.04 -22.82
C ARG A 247 -23.47 36.55 -23.43
N ASP A 248 -24.58 35.83 -23.27
CA ASP A 248 -25.89 36.24 -23.76
C ASP A 248 -26.43 37.47 -23.03
N CYS A 249 -26.36 37.51 -21.70
CA CYS A 249 -26.69 38.70 -20.91
C CYS A 249 -25.83 39.90 -21.33
N ARG A 250 -24.52 39.70 -21.58
CA ARG A 250 -23.63 40.77 -22.06
C ARG A 250 -24.02 41.27 -23.46
N ARG A 251 -24.46 40.38 -24.35
CA ARG A 251 -25.01 40.75 -25.68
C ARG A 251 -26.28 41.59 -25.52
N GLN A 252 -27.26 41.12 -24.74
CA GLN A 252 -28.50 41.86 -24.48
C GLN A 252 -28.25 43.24 -23.85
N ILE A 253 -27.31 43.35 -22.90
CA ILE A 253 -26.89 44.63 -22.32
C ILE A 253 -26.31 45.56 -23.41
N SER A 254 -25.54 45.02 -24.35
CA SER A 254 -24.95 45.81 -25.44
C SER A 254 -26.02 46.33 -26.42
N GLU A 255 -26.98 45.49 -26.78
CA GLU A 255 -28.16 45.84 -27.60
C GLU A 255 -29.02 46.91 -26.89
N LEU A 256 -29.32 46.73 -25.60
CA LEU A 256 -30.05 47.72 -24.79
C LEU A 256 -29.28 49.05 -24.64
N GLN A 257 -27.96 49.02 -24.56
CA GLN A 257 -27.14 50.24 -24.57
C GLN A 257 -27.19 50.95 -25.93
N GLU A 258 -27.21 50.22 -27.05
CA GLU A 258 -27.39 50.83 -28.37
C GLU A 258 -28.80 51.43 -28.53
N GLY A 259 -29.84 50.69 -28.12
CA GLY A 259 -31.22 51.20 -28.03
C GLY A 259 -31.31 52.47 -27.18
N LYS A 260 -30.68 52.49 -25.99
CA LYS A 260 -30.55 53.69 -25.16
C LYS A 260 -29.90 54.84 -25.93
N ARG A 261 -28.78 54.62 -26.61
CA ARG A 261 -28.09 55.66 -27.40
C ARG A 261 -28.97 56.16 -28.56
N THR A 262 -29.79 55.31 -29.20
CA THR A 262 -30.74 55.77 -30.23
C THR A 262 -31.85 56.64 -29.65
N LEU A 263 -32.49 56.20 -28.56
CA LEU A 263 -33.53 56.97 -27.87
C LEU A 263 -33.00 58.28 -27.27
N GLU A 264 -31.76 58.33 -26.79
CA GLU A 264 -31.12 59.58 -26.33
C GLU A 264 -30.93 60.58 -27.47
N ARG A 265 -30.53 60.13 -28.67
CA ARG A 265 -30.44 60.98 -29.87
C ARG A 265 -31.82 61.47 -30.32
N GLU A 266 -32.85 60.61 -30.27
CA GLU A 266 -34.22 60.99 -30.62
C GLU A 266 -34.83 61.97 -29.61
N LEU A 267 -34.64 61.73 -28.31
CA LEU A 267 -35.03 62.67 -27.26
C LEU A 267 -34.35 64.02 -27.43
N ALA A 268 -33.07 64.06 -27.85
CA ALA A 268 -32.38 65.30 -28.17
C ALA A 268 -33.02 66.01 -29.38
N ARG A 269 -33.35 65.29 -30.47
CA ARG A 269 -34.08 65.84 -31.63
C ARG A 269 -35.45 66.41 -31.23
N VAL A 270 -36.23 65.66 -30.43
CA VAL A 270 -37.55 66.06 -29.95
C VAL A 270 -37.47 67.27 -29.02
N LYS A 271 -36.46 67.34 -28.13
CA LYS A 271 -36.21 68.53 -27.31
C LYS A 271 -35.91 69.76 -28.18
N VAL A 272 -35.12 69.61 -29.25
CA VAL A 272 -34.84 70.71 -30.20
C VAL A 272 -36.10 71.12 -30.96
N SER A 273 -36.94 70.19 -31.44
CA SER A 273 -38.19 70.53 -32.12
C SER A 273 -39.21 71.16 -31.17
N ALA A 274 -39.35 70.64 -29.94
CA ALA A 274 -40.22 71.20 -28.91
C ALA A 274 -39.77 72.62 -28.52
N ASN A 275 -38.46 72.86 -28.35
CA ASN A 275 -37.93 74.20 -28.12
C ASN A 275 -38.22 75.14 -29.30
N ARG A 276 -38.07 74.68 -30.55
CA ARG A 276 -38.44 75.47 -31.74
C ARG A 276 -39.92 75.83 -31.76
N VAL A 277 -40.81 74.88 -31.49
CA VAL A 277 -42.26 75.12 -31.39
C VAL A 277 -42.57 76.09 -30.25
N ALA A 278 -41.95 75.91 -29.08
CA ALA A 278 -42.11 76.82 -27.94
C ALA A 278 -41.64 78.24 -28.28
N SER A 279 -40.56 78.42 -29.04
CA SER A 279 -40.14 79.73 -29.54
C SER A 279 -41.09 80.33 -30.58
N VAL A 280 -41.66 79.53 -31.48
CA VAL A 280 -42.68 79.99 -32.45
C VAL A 280 -43.94 80.45 -31.71
N VAL A 281 -44.49 79.60 -30.83
CA VAL A 281 -45.65 79.96 -30.00
C VAL A 281 -45.34 81.20 -29.16
N ALA A 282 -44.19 81.27 -28.49
CA ALA A 282 -43.81 82.48 -27.72
C ALA A 282 -43.74 83.75 -28.57
N ASN A 283 -43.45 83.66 -29.88
CA ASN A 283 -43.54 84.80 -30.80
C ASN A 283 -44.99 85.14 -31.18
N GLU A 284 -45.90 84.17 -31.29
CA GLU A 284 -47.34 84.39 -31.52
C GLU A 284 -48.02 85.09 -30.33
N TRP A 285 -47.51 84.93 -29.10
CA TRP A 285 -48.00 85.58 -27.87
C TRP A 285 -47.40 86.97 -27.62
N LYS A 286 -46.78 87.59 -28.62
CA LYS A 286 -46.29 88.96 -28.55
C LYS A 286 -47.37 89.98 -28.93
N ASP A 287 -47.34 91.14 -28.29
CA ASP A 287 -48.18 92.29 -28.62
C ASP A 287 -47.67 93.03 -29.88
N GLU A 288 -48.41 94.07 -30.30
CA GLU A 288 -48.04 94.94 -31.43
C GLU A 288 -46.69 95.66 -31.25
N ASN A 289 -46.13 95.65 -30.03
CA ASN A 289 -44.82 96.18 -29.68
C ASN A 289 -43.74 95.08 -29.52
N ASP A 290 -43.99 93.88 -30.05
CA ASP A 290 -43.09 92.72 -30.09
C ASP A 290 -42.76 92.15 -28.68
N LYS A 291 -43.57 92.45 -27.66
CA LYS A 291 -43.39 92.03 -26.26
C LYS A 291 -44.37 90.93 -25.88
N VAL A 292 -43.86 89.84 -25.30
CA VAL A 292 -44.70 88.76 -24.75
C VAL A 292 -45.45 89.27 -23.53
N MET A 293 -46.78 89.12 -23.51
CA MET A 293 -47.62 89.52 -22.36
C MET A 293 -47.17 88.78 -21.08
N PRO A 294 -46.74 89.49 -20.01
CA PRO A 294 -46.36 88.87 -18.76
C PRO A 294 -47.48 87.99 -18.16
N VAL A 295 -47.15 86.76 -17.76
CA VAL A 295 -48.11 85.80 -17.17
C VAL A 295 -48.93 86.40 -16.02
N LYS A 296 -48.33 87.27 -15.21
CA LYS A 296 -49.03 87.99 -14.13
C LYS A 296 -50.12 88.94 -14.63
N GLN A 297 -49.89 89.63 -15.75
CA GLN A 297 -50.89 90.50 -16.38
C GLN A 297 -51.99 89.67 -17.03
N TRP A 298 -51.64 88.62 -17.78
CA TRP A 298 -52.61 87.69 -18.37
C TRP A 298 -53.54 87.05 -17.33
N LEU A 299 -53.01 86.62 -16.18
CA LEU A 299 -53.81 86.07 -15.09
C LEU A 299 -54.74 87.12 -14.45
N GLU A 300 -54.31 88.37 -14.33
CA GLU A 300 -55.14 89.45 -13.80
C GLU A 300 -56.24 89.84 -14.79
N GLU A 301 -55.93 89.98 -16.08
CA GLU A 301 -56.93 90.20 -17.14
C GLU A 301 -57.94 89.05 -17.21
N ARG A 302 -57.48 87.80 -17.18
CA ARG A 302 -58.36 86.62 -17.10
C ARG A 302 -59.25 86.66 -15.86
N ARG A 303 -58.74 87.12 -14.72
CA ARG A 303 -59.52 87.30 -13.48
C ARG A 303 -60.55 88.42 -13.63
N LEU A 304 -60.19 89.54 -14.25
CA LEU A 304 -61.09 90.66 -14.55
C LEU A 304 -62.20 90.22 -15.51
N PHE A 305 -61.89 89.58 -16.64
CA PHE A 305 -62.89 89.04 -17.56
C PHE A 305 -63.81 88.00 -16.90
N GLN A 306 -63.29 87.16 -15.99
CA GLN A 306 -64.10 86.20 -15.26
C GLN A 306 -65.06 86.88 -14.26
N ALA A 307 -64.61 87.93 -13.58
CA ALA A 307 -65.44 88.76 -12.71
C ALA A 307 -66.49 89.57 -13.50
N GLU A 308 -66.10 90.15 -14.64
CA GLU A 308 -66.97 90.88 -15.58
C GLU A 308 -68.08 89.95 -16.12
N MET A 309 -67.70 88.75 -16.57
CA MET A 309 -68.65 87.71 -17.02
C MET A 309 -69.60 87.29 -15.89
N GLN A 310 -69.12 87.17 -14.65
CA GLN A 310 -70.00 86.86 -13.52
C GLN A 310 -70.97 88.01 -13.20
N ARG A 311 -70.48 89.26 -13.21
CA ARG A 311 -71.30 90.48 -13.07
C ARG A 311 -72.39 90.56 -14.14
N LEU A 312 -72.09 90.15 -15.38
CA LEU A 312 -73.06 90.08 -16.47
C LEU A 312 -74.10 88.98 -16.23
N ARG A 313 -73.72 87.80 -15.71
CA ARG A 313 -74.68 86.75 -15.29
C ARG A 313 -75.59 87.23 -14.16
N ASP A 314 -75.03 87.88 -13.14
CA ASP A 314 -75.81 88.37 -12.00
C ASP A 314 -76.80 89.47 -12.45
N LYS A 315 -76.37 90.36 -13.36
CA LYS A 315 -77.26 91.35 -13.99
C LYS A 315 -78.36 90.68 -14.83
N LEU A 316 -78.04 89.63 -15.60
CA LEU A 316 -79.03 88.86 -16.36
C LEU A 316 -80.09 88.24 -15.43
N VAL A 317 -79.67 87.64 -14.30
CA VAL A 317 -80.59 87.07 -13.29
C VAL A 317 -81.48 88.14 -12.65
N ILE A 318 -80.98 89.36 -12.43
CA ILE A 318 -81.79 90.49 -11.96
C ILE A 318 -82.82 90.88 -13.05
N SER A 319 -82.39 91.05 -14.29
CA SER A 319 -83.29 91.36 -15.42
C SER A 319 -84.37 90.28 -15.62
N GLU A 320 -84.03 89.00 -15.48
CA GLU A 320 -85.03 87.91 -15.50
C GLU A 320 -86.05 88.03 -14.36
N LYS A 321 -85.61 88.34 -13.13
CA LYS A 321 -86.51 88.51 -11.99
C LYS A 321 -87.43 89.71 -12.18
N THR A 322 -86.91 90.83 -12.69
CA THR A 322 -87.70 92.01 -13.03
C THR A 322 -88.72 91.69 -14.11
N ALA A 323 -88.31 91.04 -15.22
CA ALA A 323 -89.23 90.63 -16.28
C ALA A 323 -90.32 89.65 -15.79
N LYS A 324 -89.99 88.72 -14.88
CA LYS A 324 -90.96 87.84 -14.22
C LYS A 324 -91.95 88.62 -13.32
N ALA A 325 -91.47 89.64 -12.59
CA ALA A 325 -92.34 90.51 -11.79
C ALA A 325 -93.23 91.42 -12.65
N GLU A 326 -92.71 91.96 -13.75
CA GLU A 326 -93.47 92.72 -14.75
C GLU A 326 -94.53 91.85 -15.42
N ALA A 327 -94.23 90.60 -15.76
CA ALA A 327 -95.21 89.64 -16.27
C ALA A 327 -96.33 89.37 -15.26
N GLN A 328 -96.00 89.12 -13.99
CA GLN A 328 -97.01 88.96 -12.92
C GLN A 328 -97.86 90.23 -12.71
N LEU A 329 -97.27 91.41 -12.85
CA LEU A 329 -98.00 92.68 -12.73
C LEU A 329 -98.90 92.92 -13.95
N LYS A 330 -98.42 92.58 -15.15
CA LYS A 330 -99.21 92.57 -16.40
C LYS A 330 -100.41 91.62 -16.30
N ASP A 331 -100.23 90.43 -15.73
CA ASP A 331 -101.33 89.48 -15.51
C ASP A 331 -102.34 90.00 -14.48
N LYS A 332 -101.88 90.62 -13.37
CA LYS A 332 -102.77 91.29 -12.40
C LYS A 332 -103.56 92.45 -13.04
N LEU A 333 -102.93 93.27 -13.88
CA LEU A 333 -103.60 94.34 -14.60
C LEU A 333 -104.60 93.79 -15.62
N LYS A 334 -104.23 92.74 -16.36
CA LYS A 334 -105.10 92.04 -17.30
C LYS A 334 -106.33 91.44 -16.61
N LEU A 335 -106.17 90.89 -15.40
CA LEU A 335 -107.28 90.40 -14.58
C LEU A 335 -108.20 91.54 -14.13
N ARG A 336 -107.65 92.66 -13.64
CA ARG A 336 -108.45 93.84 -13.26
C ARG A 336 -109.22 94.44 -14.43
N LEU A 337 -108.58 94.50 -15.61
CA LEU A 337 -109.20 95.02 -16.82
C LEU A 337 -110.35 94.11 -17.27
N LYS A 338 -110.17 92.78 -17.19
CA LYS A 338 -111.25 91.79 -17.37
C LYS A 338 -112.42 92.02 -16.40
N THR A 339 -112.16 92.24 -15.11
CA THR A 339 -113.22 92.53 -14.12
C THR A 339 -113.96 93.84 -14.40
N LEU A 340 -113.28 94.87 -14.90
CA LEU A 340 -113.92 96.13 -15.32
C LEU A 340 -114.75 95.96 -16.59
N GLU A 341 -114.26 95.22 -17.59
CA GLU A 341 -115.01 94.86 -18.80
C GLU A 341 -116.29 94.09 -18.45
N ASP A 342 -116.22 93.17 -17.48
CA ASP A 342 -117.39 92.40 -17.05
C ASP A 342 -118.35 93.25 -16.20
N GLY A 343 -117.86 94.14 -15.33
CA GLY A 343 -118.69 95.10 -14.60
C GLY A 343 -119.44 96.09 -15.50
N LEU A 344 -118.83 96.49 -16.62
CA LEU A 344 -119.45 97.37 -17.62
C LEU A 344 -120.58 96.66 -18.40
N LYS A 345 -120.50 95.33 -18.58
CA LYS A 345 -121.56 94.55 -19.26
C LYS A 345 -122.83 94.39 -18.43
N TYR A 346 -122.73 94.42 -17.09
CA TYR A 346 -123.89 94.27 -16.19
C TYR A 346 -124.53 95.60 -15.74
N SER A 347 -124.03 96.75 -16.20
CA SER A 347 -124.48 98.08 -15.77
C SER A 347 -125.31 98.85 -16.81
N SER A 348 -125.98 98.14 -17.72
CA SER A 348 -126.99 98.72 -18.63
C SER A 348 -128.28 97.88 -18.64
N ASN A 349 -129.37 98.52 -18.20
CA ASN A 349 -130.82 98.19 -18.30
C ASN A 349 -131.56 97.85 -16.97
N LEU A 350 -132.51 98.72 -16.60
CA LEU A 350 -133.46 98.69 -15.45
C LEU A 350 -132.80 98.69 -14.04
N SER A 351 -133.06 99.61 -13.09
CA SER A 351 -134.17 100.54 -12.75
C SER A 351 -135.40 99.93 -12.08
N VAL A 352 -135.85 100.62 -10.99
CA VAL A 352 -137.04 100.44 -10.13
C VAL A 352 -136.86 99.63 -8.81
N ASN A 353 -137.05 100.35 -7.69
CA ASN A 353 -137.19 99.93 -6.26
C ASN A 353 -138.61 99.35 -5.99
N PRO A 354 -138.94 98.65 -4.85
CA PRO A 354 -138.65 99.06 -3.46
C PRO A 354 -138.50 97.96 -2.35
N LEU A 355 -138.31 98.40 -1.08
CA LEU A 355 -138.69 97.82 0.26
C LEU A 355 -138.69 96.26 0.50
N THR A 356 -138.30 95.67 1.64
CA THR A 356 -138.44 96.09 3.07
C THR A 356 -137.58 95.19 4.02
N TYR A 357 -137.03 95.75 5.12
CA TYR A 357 -136.77 95.22 6.49
C TYR A 357 -136.62 93.70 6.77
N GLY A 358 -135.75 93.19 7.68
CA GLY A 358 -134.80 93.76 8.67
C GLY A 358 -134.21 92.60 9.53
N GLY A 359 -133.23 92.75 10.45
CA GLY A 359 -132.41 93.90 10.85
C GLY A 359 -131.31 93.51 11.87
N SER A 360 -130.56 94.53 12.37
CA SER A 360 -130.00 94.73 13.73
C SER A 360 -129.20 93.60 14.45
N SER A 361 -128.10 93.84 15.20
CA SER A 361 -127.65 95.03 15.95
C SER A 361 -126.11 94.96 16.19
N LYS A 362 -125.31 96.04 16.04
CA LYS A 362 -124.87 97.09 17.03
C LYS A 362 -123.40 96.90 17.55
N PRO A 363 -122.68 97.98 17.98
CA PRO A 363 -121.23 98.14 17.70
C PRO A 363 -120.35 98.61 18.91
N GLU A 364 -119.15 99.18 18.60
CA GLU A 364 -118.14 99.87 19.47
C GLU A 364 -117.01 98.98 20.08
N LYS A 365 -115.74 99.39 20.32
CA LYS A 365 -115.00 100.68 20.16
C LYS A 365 -113.44 100.51 20.13
N ILE A 366 -112.77 101.22 19.19
CA ILE A 366 -111.49 102.01 19.23
C ILE A 366 -110.27 101.64 20.11
N SER A 367 -109.06 101.59 19.51
CA SER A 367 -107.76 102.26 19.86
C SER A 367 -106.54 101.47 19.31
N ASN A 368 -105.26 101.87 19.39
CA ASN A 368 -104.42 102.99 18.86
C ASN A 368 -102.92 102.58 19.10
N PHE A 369 -101.94 103.29 18.52
CA PHE A 369 -100.50 103.44 18.92
C PHE A 369 -99.35 102.46 18.52
N PHE A 370 -98.45 102.98 17.65
CA PHE A 370 -96.96 102.95 17.55
C PHE A 370 -96.04 102.04 18.42
N GLY A 371 -94.93 101.54 17.82
CA GLY A 371 -93.73 100.98 18.49
C GLY A 371 -92.48 101.00 17.56
N ILE A 372 -91.26 101.36 18.03
CA ILE A 372 -90.16 101.89 17.18
C ILE A 372 -88.70 101.61 17.68
N LEU A 373 -87.81 101.23 16.74
CA LEU A 373 -86.30 101.35 16.63
C LEU A 373 -85.28 100.84 17.71
N SER A 374 -84.05 100.56 17.20
CA SER A 374 -82.70 100.56 17.85
C SER A 374 -82.30 99.42 18.81
N SER A 375 -81.02 98.99 18.96
CA SER A 375 -79.76 99.24 18.22
C SER A 375 -78.57 98.35 18.70
N ASN A 376 -77.53 98.18 17.87
CA ASN A 376 -76.08 97.99 18.19
C ASN A 376 -75.45 96.69 18.77
N ALA A 377 -74.13 96.61 18.52
CA ALA A 377 -73.09 95.65 18.99
C ALA A 377 -73.08 94.22 18.36
N GLY A 378 -71.93 93.56 18.11
CA GLY A 378 -70.53 94.02 18.17
C GLY A 378 -69.50 92.88 18.32
N LEU A 379 -68.60 92.73 17.32
CA LEU A 379 -67.23 92.13 17.37
C LEU A 379 -66.86 91.05 18.42
N LYS A 380 -66.40 89.85 17.99
CA LYS A 380 -64.99 89.37 18.11
C LYS A 380 -64.73 87.93 17.65
N LYS A 381 -63.44 87.64 17.41
CA LYS A 381 -62.84 86.31 17.10
C LYS A 381 -62.74 85.44 18.36
N ARG A 382 -62.78 84.09 18.24
CA ARG A 382 -61.64 83.16 18.59
C ARG A 382 -61.99 81.66 18.43
N SER A 383 -60.99 80.93 17.97
CA SER A 383 -60.82 79.46 17.91
C SER A 383 -61.12 78.65 19.19
N THR A 384 -61.80 77.50 19.04
CA THR A 384 -61.80 76.24 19.86
C THR A 384 -62.92 75.33 19.28
N SER A 385 -62.95 73.98 19.27
CA SER A 385 -62.06 72.87 19.68
C SER A 385 -62.47 71.57 18.93
N GLN A 386 -61.62 70.54 18.95
CA GLN A 386 -61.87 69.13 18.54
C GLN A 386 -62.96 68.42 19.41
N PRO A 387 -63.39 67.12 19.22
CA PRO A 387 -62.71 66.00 18.51
C PRO A 387 -63.56 64.88 17.79
N ARG A 388 -62.82 63.95 17.13
CA ARG A 388 -63.12 62.50 16.86
C ARG A 388 -64.38 62.13 16.04
N ALA A 389 -64.44 61.04 15.25
CA ALA A 389 -63.47 60.03 14.76
C ALA A 389 -63.98 59.51 13.38
N SER A 390 -63.18 58.92 12.51
CA SER A 390 -62.90 57.47 12.49
C SER A 390 -62.03 57.09 11.27
N THR A 391 -61.57 55.84 11.23
CA THR A 391 -60.42 55.36 10.43
C THR A 391 -60.85 54.57 9.17
N ILE A 392 -59.84 54.15 8.40
CA ILE A 392 -59.73 52.97 7.50
C ILE A 392 -59.91 53.21 5.98
N ILE A 393 -58.91 52.71 5.23
CA ILE A 393 -58.92 52.06 3.89
C ILE A 393 -58.03 52.71 2.80
N ARG A 394 -57.05 51.89 2.35
CA ARG A 394 -56.26 51.89 1.09
C ARG A 394 -55.23 52.98 0.78
N SER A 395 -54.03 52.50 0.48
CA SER A 395 -53.17 52.97 -0.60
C SER A 395 -52.47 51.73 -1.20
N PRO A 396 -52.43 51.60 -2.53
CA PRO A 396 -51.12 51.58 -3.17
C PRO A 396 -51.11 52.23 -4.56
N GLU A 397 -50.11 53.08 -4.87
CA GLU A 397 -49.56 53.11 -6.23
C GLU A 397 -48.17 53.76 -6.35
N LYS A 398 -47.58 53.49 -7.51
CA LYS A 398 -46.16 53.46 -7.87
C LYS A 398 -45.55 54.85 -8.19
N SER A 399 -44.21 54.83 -8.24
CA SER A 399 -43.36 55.36 -9.33
C SER A 399 -42.51 56.61 -9.08
N SER A 400 -41.19 56.41 -9.20
CA SER A 400 -40.14 57.26 -9.79
C SER A 400 -38.79 56.71 -9.28
N ALA A 401 -37.64 56.82 -9.92
CA ALA A 401 -37.16 56.94 -11.31
C ALA A 401 -35.72 57.48 -11.17
N ASP A 402 -34.82 57.08 -12.08
CA ASP A 402 -33.52 57.73 -12.35
C ASP A 402 -32.41 57.67 -11.28
N LYS A 403 -31.13 57.84 -11.64
CA LYS A 403 -30.34 57.26 -12.76
C LYS A 403 -28.84 57.48 -12.45
N ILE A 404 -27.99 56.62 -12.99
CA ILE A 404 -26.51 56.68 -12.88
C ILE A 404 -25.91 57.63 -13.92
N ASN A 405 -24.78 58.30 -13.58
CA ASN A 405 -23.62 58.72 -14.42
C ASN A 405 -22.73 59.68 -13.57
N THR A 406 -21.39 59.81 -13.66
CA THR A 406 -20.31 59.15 -14.46
C THR A 406 -18.92 59.49 -13.87
N ASP A 407 -17.97 58.56 -14.03
CA ASP A 407 -16.51 58.66 -14.29
C ASP A 407 -15.55 59.64 -13.56
N PHE A 408 -14.34 59.13 -13.20
CA PHE A 408 -13.03 59.74 -13.53
C PHE A 408 -11.84 58.75 -13.36
N ALA A 409 -10.95 58.68 -14.38
CA ALA A 409 -9.48 58.46 -14.43
C ALA A 409 -8.68 57.62 -13.37
N GLU A 410 -7.45 57.12 -13.58
CA GLU A 410 -6.58 56.71 -14.73
C GLU A 410 -5.22 56.19 -14.14
N LYS A 411 -4.39 55.48 -14.94
CA LYS A 411 -2.94 55.14 -14.73
C LYS A 411 -2.58 54.18 -13.56
N VAL A 412 -1.96 53.00 -13.79
CA VAL A 412 -0.67 52.64 -14.43
C VAL A 412 0.56 52.86 -13.53
N MET A 413 1.20 51.78 -13.06
CA MET A 413 2.59 51.46 -13.41
C MET A 413 3.08 50.08 -12.90
N GLN A 414 4.05 49.56 -13.66
CA GLN A 414 4.97 48.44 -13.41
C GLN A 414 5.86 48.70 -12.18
N THR A 415 6.37 47.66 -11.50
CA THR A 415 7.83 47.41 -11.27
C THR A 415 8.10 46.20 -10.36
N SER A 416 9.36 45.78 -10.36
CA SER A 416 9.91 44.55 -9.78
C SER A 416 10.78 44.78 -8.53
N SER A 417 11.06 43.68 -7.80
CA SER A 417 12.36 43.37 -7.19
C SER A 417 12.75 43.83 -5.77
N ILE A 418 12.95 42.81 -4.89
CA ILE A 418 14.21 42.47 -4.18
C ILE A 418 14.59 43.15 -2.83
N LYS A 419 14.76 42.29 -1.78
CA LYS A 419 15.66 42.38 -0.57
C LYS A 419 15.30 43.37 0.57
N LYS A 420 15.60 43.11 1.87
CA LYS A 420 16.05 41.91 2.66
C LYS A 420 16.01 42.22 4.19
N VAL A 421 16.07 41.15 5.03
CA VAL A 421 16.65 41.11 6.42
C VAL A 421 15.80 41.76 7.55
N TYR A 422 15.62 41.20 8.77
CA TYR A 422 16.38 40.18 9.56
C TYR A 422 15.60 38.90 9.98
N ALA A 423 16.35 37.99 10.61
CA ALA A 423 16.07 36.65 11.16
C ALA A 423 14.77 36.48 12.02
N SER A 424 14.30 35.25 12.31
CA SER A 424 14.87 33.90 12.13
C SER A 424 13.81 32.92 11.53
N GLU A 425 13.82 31.58 11.55
CA GLU A 425 14.65 30.56 12.23
C GLU A 425 14.96 29.33 11.33
N SER A 426 14.85 28.09 11.84
CA SER A 426 15.35 26.86 11.21
C SER A 426 14.27 25.85 10.76
N LEU A 427 14.43 25.37 9.53
CA LEU A 427 14.04 24.03 9.09
C LEU A 427 15.28 23.14 9.09
N LEU A 428 15.17 21.84 9.45
CA LEU A 428 15.91 20.79 8.75
C LEU A 428 15.22 19.41 8.89
N ARG A 429 14.59 18.97 7.80
CA ARG A 429 14.25 17.57 7.53
C ARG A 429 15.21 17.10 6.42
N LYS A 430 16.10 16.14 6.69
CA LYS A 430 17.03 15.61 5.68
C LYS A 430 17.21 14.10 5.80
N SER A 431 16.98 13.42 4.67
CA SER A 431 17.58 12.14 4.32
C SER A 431 19.11 12.24 4.23
N LEU A 432 19.81 11.11 4.28
CA LEU A 432 20.80 10.70 3.26
C LEU A 432 21.41 9.32 3.59
N TRP A 433 21.35 8.40 2.63
CA TRP A 433 22.32 7.30 2.52
C TRP A 433 23.46 7.78 1.63
N ALA A 434 24.73 7.64 2.06
CA ALA A 434 25.91 7.35 1.22
C ALA A 434 27.21 7.34 2.04
N SER A 435 28.11 6.42 1.74
CA SER A 435 29.38 6.18 2.47
C SER A 435 30.52 7.13 2.08
N ARG A 436 31.48 7.37 2.98
CA ARG A 436 32.90 7.44 2.61
C ARG A 436 33.85 7.07 3.78
N LYS A 437 35.00 6.48 3.42
CA LYS A 437 36.07 5.92 4.28
C LYS A 437 36.98 6.99 4.94
N LYS A 438 37.86 6.50 5.83
CA LYS A 438 39.28 6.92 6.14
C LYS A 438 39.46 7.50 7.57
N ALA A 439 40.46 7.14 8.39
CA ALA A 439 41.40 6.00 8.49
C ALA A 439 42.17 6.10 9.85
N VAL A 440 43.19 5.24 10.05
CA VAL A 440 44.27 5.29 11.07
C VAL A 440 43.93 4.70 12.45
N ASP A 441 44.78 3.91 13.14
CA ASP A 441 45.88 2.99 12.78
C ASP A 441 46.33 2.26 14.07
N SER A 442 46.66 0.96 14.01
CA SER A 442 47.72 0.28 14.81
C SER A 442 47.55 -1.26 14.84
N SER A 443 48.58 -1.99 14.38
CA SER A 443 49.10 -3.30 14.88
C SER A 443 48.13 -4.52 15.03
N GLU A 444 48.44 -5.75 14.63
CA GLU A 444 49.72 -6.46 14.49
C GLU A 444 49.79 -7.38 13.25
N LYS A 445 50.95 -8.02 13.02
CA LYS A 445 51.30 -8.78 11.80
C LYS A 445 51.17 -10.30 11.96
N GLU A 446 51.02 -10.95 10.80
CA GLU A 446 51.41 -12.34 10.57
C GLU A 446 52.77 -12.70 11.20
N ASN A 447 52.87 -13.91 11.73
CA ASN A 447 54.14 -14.61 11.91
C ASN A 447 54.19 -15.82 10.97
N LYS A 448 55.37 -16.08 10.42
CA LYS A 448 55.65 -17.10 9.40
C LYS A 448 56.87 -17.93 9.82
N ASP A 449 56.91 -19.18 9.36
CA ASP A 449 58.05 -20.11 9.35
C ASP A 449 58.55 -20.66 10.70
N VAL A 450 58.35 -21.98 10.93
CA VAL A 450 59.39 -22.95 11.36
C VAL A 450 59.00 -24.35 10.82
N LYS A 451 59.99 -25.13 10.35
CA LYS A 451 59.88 -26.54 9.89
C LYS A 451 59.89 -27.54 11.07
N GLU A 452 59.40 -28.78 10.90
CA GLU A 452 60.22 -30.02 10.77
C GLU A 452 59.33 -31.29 10.65
N ASN A 453 59.93 -32.48 10.44
CA ASN A 453 59.37 -33.64 9.73
C ASN A 453 58.80 -34.79 10.59
N SER A 454 57.87 -35.59 10.02
CA SER A 454 57.79 -37.08 10.03
C SER A 454 56.57 -37.53 9.21
N ILE A 455 56.66 -38.16 8.02
CA ILE A 455 56.88 -39.62 7.76
C ILE A 455 55.83 -40.47 8.51
N VAL A 456 54.90 -41.22 7.87
CA VAL A 456 55.06 -42.39 6.96
C VAL A 456 53.99 -42.48 5.83
N ASP A 457 54.43 -42.90 4.63
CA ASP A 457 53.83 -43.64 3.48
C ASP A 457 52.32 -44.05 3.50
N VAL A 458 51.57 -44.12 2.37
CA VAL A 458 51.68 -45.14 1.30
C VAL A 458 50.92 -44.77 -0.02
N VAL A 459 51.68 -44.69 -1.13
CA VAL A 459 51.44 -45.23 -2.51
C VAL A 459 50.18 -44.84 -3.35
N ASN A 460 50.45 -44.05 -4.42
CA ASN A 460 50.11 -44.19 -5.88
C ASN A 460 48.66 -44.55 -6.33
N SER A 461 48.12 -44.14 -7.49
CA SER A 461 48.58 -43.40 -8.68
C SER A 461 47.32 -42.96 -9.49
N ASP A 462 47.33 -42.29 -10.66
CA ASP A 462 48.38 -41.83 -11.59
C ASP A 462 47.90 -40.59 -12.37
N LYS A 463 48.81 -39.73 -12.83
CA LYS A 463 48.56 -38.74 -13.92
C LYS A 463 49.87 -38.44 -14.68
N ASN A 464 49.91 -38.78 -15.97
CA ASN A 464 51.00 -38.35 -16.87
C ASN A 464 50.68 -37.03 -17.58
N GLU A 465 51.75 -36.28 -17.83
CA GLU A 465 51.81 -34.94 -18.40
C GLU A 465 51.63 -34.94 -19.94
N ILE A 466 51.28 -33.77 -20.51
CA ILE A 466 52.05 -33.18 -21.62
C ILE A 466 52.18 -31.67 -21.36
N LEU A 467 53.33 -31.12 -21.74
CA LEU A 467 53.87 -29.80 -21.37
C LEU A 467 53.75 -28.75 -22.51
N GLU A 468 54.37 -27.58 -22.27
CA GLU A 468 54.63 -26.43 -23.16
C GLU A 468 53.50 -25.40 -23.33
N SER A 469 53.73 -24.10 -23.54
CA SER A 469 54.84 -23.11 -23.42
C SER A 469 54.32 -21.89 -24.23
N GLY A 470 54.56 -20.61 -23.92
CA GLY A 470 55.38 -20.03 -22.87
C GLY A 470 55.20 -18.51 -22.75
N ASN A 471 56.17 -17.86 -22.11
CA ASN A 471 56.17 -16.45 -21.69
C ASN A 471 56.04 -15.40 -22.80
N THR A 472 55.56 -14.21 -22.43
CA THR A 472 56.23 -12.97 -22.85
C THR A 472 56.06 -11.85 -21.81
N LYS A 473 57.19 -11.45 -21.18
CA LYS A 473 57.30 -10.15 -20.52
C LYS A 473 57.31 -9.06 -21.59
N ASN A 474 56.76 -7.88 -21.29
CA ASN A 474 57.25 -6.64 -21.85
C ASN A 474 57.24 -5.54 -20.79
N LYS A 475 58.36 -4.80 -20.72
CA LYS A 475 58.61 -3.73 -19.74
C LYS A 475 59.30 -2.61 -20.51
N CYS A 476 58.60 -1.51 -20.72
CA CYS A 476 59.15 -0.26 -21.23
C CYS A 476 58.25 0.87 -20.73
N GLY A 477 58.85 1.97 -20.32
CA GLY A 477 58.15 3.23 -20.06
C GLY A 477 59.01 4.36 -20.59
N ASP A 478 58.41 5.54 -20.73
CA ASP A 478 59.16 6.78 -20.67
C ASP A 478 58.24 7.94 -20.29
N ASN A 479 58.78 8.87 -19.51
CA ASN A 479 58.18 10.18 -19.24
C ASN A 479 58.93 11.21 -20.09
N GLN A 480 58.23 12.09 -20.80
CA GLN A 480 58.75 13.43 -21.12
C GLN A 480 57.63 14.48 -21.06
N ASP A 481 58.02 15.67 -20.60
CA ASP A 481 57.15 16.78 -20.25
C ASP A 481 56.91 17.80 -21.38
N ALA A 482 55.92 18.67 -21.11
CA ALA A 482 55.84 20.06 -21.56
C ALA A 482 55.53 20.40 -23.05
N LYS A 483 54.28 20.79 -23.29
CA LYS A 483 53.91 22.22 -23.50
C LYS A 483 52.39 22.42 -23.49
N GLY A 484 51.91 23.47 -22.82
CA GLY A 484 50.51 23.89 -22.89
C GLY A 484 50.29 25.05 -23.87
N THR A 485 49.06 25.22 -24.35
CA THR A 485 48.28 26.49 -24.47
C THR A 485 47.00 26.25 -25.30
N ALA A 486 45.98 27.12 -25.14
CA ALA A 486 44.80 27.29 -26.00
C ALA A 486 43.61 26.30 -25.83
N ARG A 487 42.78 26.66 -24.87
CA ARG A 487 41.33 26.40 -24.74
C ARG A 487 40.55 26.59 -26.07
N ALA A 488 39.83 25.55 -26.51
CA ALA A 488 38.67 25.67 -27.39
C ALA A 488 37.66 24.55 -27.08
N ASN A 489 36.36 24.87 -27.06
CA ASN A 489 35.31 23.87 -26.85
C ASN A 489 35.18 22.99 -28.10
N ILE A 490 35.26 21.67 -27.91
CA ILE A 490 34.65 20.68 -28.81
C ILE A 490 33.81 19.79 -27.90
N GLU A 491 32.65 19.37 -28.41
CA GLU A 491 31.65 18.59 -27.69
C GLU A 491 32.29 17.39 -26.97
N SER A 492 31.89 17.15 -25.72
CA SER A 492 32.23 15.91 -25.02
C SER A 492 31.43 14.76 -25.64
N ALA A 493 31.91 14.28 -26.78
CA ALA A 493 31.54 12.97 -27.30
C ALA A 493 31.70 11.95 -26.17
N ASP A 494 30.78 11.00 -26.09
CA ASP A 494 30.76 9.93 -25.07
C ASP A 494 31.87 8.90 -25.35
N THR A 495 33.12 9.33 -25.19
CA THR A 495 34.31 8.54 -25.47
C THR A 495 34.68 7.72 -24.24
N VAL A 496 33.98 6.61 -24.05
CA VAL A 496 34.34 5.55 -23.11
C VAL A 496 35.79 5.12 -23.37
N SER A 497 36.61 5.08 -22.32
CA SER A 497 38.04 4.76 -22.40
C SER A 497 38.31 3.45 -23.15
N GLY A 498 39.27 3.44 -24.08
CA GLY A 498 39.62 2.25 -24.89
C GLY A 498 39.96 1.02 -24.05
N PHE A 499 40.53 1.20 -22.86
CA PHE A 499 40.77 0.10 -21.91
C PHE A 499 39.48 -0.60 -21.44
N LEU A 500 38.37 0.13 -21.34
CA LEU A 500 37.06 -0.44 -21.01
C LEU A 500 36.49 -1.22 -22.20
N TYR A 501 36.73 -0.77 -23.44
CA TYR A 501 36.41 -1.55 -24.65
C TYR A 501 37.25 -2.82 -24.73
N ASP A 502 38.56 -2.77 -24.52
CA ASP A 502 39.44 -3.95 -24.51
C ASP A 502 39.01 -4.97 -23.43
N ARG A 503 38.64 -4.47 -22.24
CA ARG A 503 38.14 -5.30 -21.15
C ARG A 503 36.79 -5.93 -21.48
N LEU A 504 35.83 -5.13 -21.96
CA LEU A 504 34.51 -5.59 -22.36
C LEU A 504 34.60 -6.60 -23.52
N GLN A 505 35.49 -6.36 -24.49
CA GLN A 505 35.74 -7.27 -25.61
C GLN A 505 36.32 -8.60 -25.12
N LYS A 506 37.25 -8.59 -24.14
CA LYS A 506 37.77 -9.82 -23.50
C LYS A 506 36.69 -10.55 -22.71
N GLU A 507 35.86 -9.85 -21.96
CA GLU A 507 34.74 -10.44 -21.21
C GLU A 507 33.69 -11.03 -22.16
N VAL A 508 33.33 -10.33 -23.25
CA VAL A 508 32.42 -10.84 -24.31
C VAL A 508 33.00 -12.05 -25.05
N LEU A 509 34.30 -12.06 -25.39
CA LEU A 509 34.97 -13.22 -26.00
C LEU A 509 35.03 -14.41 -25.05
N SER A 510 35.24 -14.18 -23.75
CA SER A 510 35.21 -15.22 -22.72
C SER A 510 33.79 -15.81 -22.57
N LEU A 511 32.77 -14.95 -22.53
CA LEU A 511 31.37 -15.36 -22.46
C LEU A 511 30.94 -16.16 -23.70
N ARG A 512 31.32 -15.74 -24.92
CA ARG A 512 31.05 -16.51 -26.15
C ARG A 512 31.65 -17.92 -26.09
N LYS A 513 32.92 -18.04 -25.72
CA LYS A 513 33.57 -19.36 -25.54
C LYS A 513 32.89 -20.20 -24.46
N SER A 514 32.41 -19.58 -23.39
CA SER A 514 31.65 -20.28 -22.34
C SER A 514 30.27 -20.75 -22.84
N CYS A 515 29.59 -19.97 -23.67
CA CYS A 515 28.35 -20.37 -24.35
C CYS A 515 28.60 -21.52 -25.33
N GLU A 516 29.56 -21.40 -26.24
CA GLU A 516 29.93 -22.45 -27.20
C GLU A 516 30.27 -23.79 -26.51
N ALA A 517 30.98 -23.74 -25.39
CA ALA A 517 31.27 -24.93 -24.56
C ALA A 517 30.02 -25.51 -23.88
N LYS A 518 29.09 -24.67 -23.41
CA LYS A 518 27.81 -25.10 -22.84
C LYS A 518 26.90 -25.71 -23.90
N ASP A 519 26.81 -25.10 -25.08
CA ASP A 519 26.00 -25.59 -26.19
C ASP A 519 26.53 -26.93 -26.70
N SER A 520 27.86 -27.09 -26.78
CA SER A 520 28.51 -28.37 -27.10
C SER A 520 28.19 -29.47 -26.08
N ASN A 521 28.18 -29.14 -24.78
CA ASN A 521 27.80 -30.06 -23.70
C ASN A 521 26.30 -30.38 -23.70
N LEU A 522 25.45 -29.41 -24.05
CA LEU A 522 24.01 -29.60 -24.19
C LEU A 522 23.70 -30.56 -25.36
N ASN A 523 24.33 -30.34 -26.51
CA ASN A 523 24.23 -31.25 -27.67
C ASN A 523 24.67 -32.69 -27.33
N ALA A 524 25.74 -32.86 -26.53
CA ALA A 524 26.16 -34.19 -26.08
C ALA A 524 25.10 -34.87 -25.20
N LYS A 525 24.49 -34.12 -24.26
CA LYS A 525 23.39 -34.62 -23.41
C LYS A 525 22.13 -34.94 -24.22
N ASP A 526 21.84 -34.19 -25.27
CA ASP A 526 20.71 -34.48 -26.17
C ASP A 526 20.92 -35.78 -26.96
N GLU A 527 22.15 -36.10 -27.37
CA GLU A 527 22.46 -37.41 -27.96
C GLU A 527 22.34 -38.55 -26.93
N ASP A 528 22.81 -38.36 -25.70
CA ASP A 528 22.59 -39.32 -24.61
C ASP A 528 21.10 -39.54 -24.32
N LEU A 529 20.28 -38.47 -24.31
CA LEU A 529 18.82 -38.55 -24.17
C LEU A 529 18.17 -39.28 -25.34
N LYS A 530 18.60 -39.04 -26.59
CA LYS A 530 18.13 -39.82 -27.77
C LYS A 530 18.48 -41.30 -27.62
N MET A 531 19.67 -41.63 -27.13
CA MET A 531 20.09 -43.01 -26.91
C MET A 531 19.34 -43.67 -25.73
N LEU A 532 19.03 -42.92 -24.68
CA LEU A 532 18.20 -43.40 -23.57
C LEU A 532 16.75 -43.64 -24.02
N ASN A 533 16.17 -42.73 -24.81
CA ASN A 533 14.83 -42.91 -25.38
C ASN A 533 14.75 -44.14 -26.29
N LYS A 534 15.76 -44.39 -27.13
CA LYS A 534 15.86 -45.65 -27.91
C LYS A 534 15.91 -46.88 -27.00
N LYS A 535 16.69 -46.85 -25.91
CA LYS A 535 16.73 -47.94 -24.91
C LYS A 535 15.36 -48.15 -24.27
N ILE A 536 14.68 -47.10 -23.84
CA ILE A 536 13.31 -47.15 -23.30
C ILE A 536 12.37 -47.80 -24.31
N GLU A 537 12.38 -47.35 -25.58
CA GLU A 537 11.52 -47.92 -26.63
C GLU A 537 11.79 -49.42 -26.86
N THR A 538 13.06 -49.85 -26.82
CA THR A 538 13.39 -51.30 -26.91
C THR A 538 12.91 -52.09 -25.69
N LEU A 539 13.00 -51.52 -24.48
CA LEU A 539 12.50 -52.15 -23.26
C LEU A 539 10.96 -52.21 -23.24
N THR A 540 10.28 -51.17 -23.70
CA THR A 540 8.81 -51.17 -23.87
C THR A 540 8.36 -52.25 -24.84
N LYS A 541 9.04 -52.40 -25.99
CA LYS A 541 8.76 -53.48 -26.95
C LYS A 541 9.01 -54.86 -26.35
N ALA A 542 10.11 -55.05 -25.63
CA ALA A 542 10.41 -56.31 -24.93
C ALA A 542 9.35 -56.65 -23.88
N LEU A 543 8.95 -55.67 -23.05
CA LEU A 543 7.91 -55.82 -22.04
C LEU A 543 6.54 -56.13 -22.67
N GLU A 544 6.21 -55.51 -23.81
CA GLU A 544 4.98 -55.83 -24.55
C GLU A 544 5.02 -57.27 -25.11
N THR A 545 6.18 -57.76 -25.57
CA THR A 545 6.33 -59.15 -26.02
C THR A 545 6.24 -60.16 -24.88
N GLU A 546 6.84 -59.89 -23.72
CA GLU A 546 6.70 -60.75 -22.53
C GLU A 546 5.27 -60.71 -21.97
N TYR A 547 4.61 -59.54 -21.93
CA TYR A 547 3.18 -59.47 -21.57
C TYR A 547 2.31 -60.31 -22.52
N LYS A 548 2.53 -60.21 -23.84
CA LYS A 548 1.83 -61.04 -24.84
C LYS A 548 2.16 -62.54 -24.67
N LYS A 549 3.37 -62.90 -24.24
CA LYS A 549 3.78 -64.28 -23.95
C LYS A 549 3.12 -64.81 -22.67
N ILE A 550 3.19 -64.09 -21.56
CA ILE A 550 2.50 -64.41 -20.30
C ILE A 550 0.99 -64.59 -20.53
N LYS A 551 0.37 -63.72 -21.33
CA LYS A 551 -1.05 -63.86 -21.70
C LYS A 551 -1.36 -65.13 -22.49
N ARG A 552 -0.46 -65.59 -23.37
CA ARG A 552 -0.60 -66.89 -24.07
C ARG A 552 -0.36 -68.06 -23.12
N GLU A 553 0.66 -67.98 -22.26
CA GLU A 553 0.99 -69.02 -21.29
C GLU A 553 -0.14 -69.24 -20.26
N ALA A 554 -0.78 -68.16 -19.81
CA ALA A 554 -1.99 -68.23 -18.98
C ALA A 554 -3.14 -68.94 -19.71
N ALA A 555 -3.41 -68.57 -20.97
CA ALA A 555 -4.46 -69.20 -21.78
C ALA A 555 -4.18 -70.69 -22.11
N THR A 556 -2.91 -71.11 -22.16
CA THR A 556 -2.55 -72.54 -22.27
C THR A 556 -2.65 -73.28 -20.94
N LYS A 557 -2.35 -72.64 -19.80
CA LYS A 557 -2.52 -73.24 -18.46
C LYS A 557 -3.99 -73.42 -18.06
N GLU A 558 -4.89 -72.66 -18.67
CA GLU A 558 -6.35 -72.85 -18.51
C GLU A 558 -6.91 -73.99 -19.41
N LYS A 559 -6.09 -74.59 -20.28
CA LYS A 559 -6.50 -75.68 -21.20
C LYS A 559 -5.74 -76.99 -20.99
N GLY A 560 -6.01 -77.61 -19.84
CA GLY A 560 -5.94 -79.09 -19.66
C GLY A 560 -5.18 -79.56 -18.42
N PRO A 561 -5.48 -80.76 -17.88
CA PRO A 561 -6.36 -81.81 -18.45
C PRO A 561 -7.61 -82.14 -17.61
N ILE A 562 -8.64 -82.70 -18.26
CA ILE A 562 -9.74 -83.45 -17.61
C ILE A 562 -9.55 -84.94 -17.91
N SER A 563 -9.88 -85.77 -16.91
CA SER A 563 -9.57 -87.20 -16.78
C SER A 563 -10.46 -88.16 -17.61
N THR A 564 -9.88 -89.29 -18.05
CA THR A 564 -10.46 -90.66 -18.18
C THR A 564 -9.37 -91.57 -18.82
N LYS A 565 -9.26 -92.88 -18.59
CA LYS A 565 -9.56 -93.82 -17.48
C LYS A 565 -8.86 -95.16 -17.82
N GLU A 566 -8.86 -96.12 -16.88
CA GLU A 566 -8.42 -97.54 -17.06
C GLU A 566 -6.91 -97.77 -17.34
N ASP A 567 -6.29 -98.92 -17.07
CA ASP A 567 -6.30 -99.95 -16.00
C ASP A 567 -5.18 -100.96 -16.41
N ASP A 568 -4.86 -101.90 -15.52
CA ASP A 568 -4.18 -103.17 -15.76
C ASP A 568 -2.62 -103.22 -15.82
N ARG A 569 -2.12 -104.45 -15.70
CA ARG A 569 -0.88 -104.81 -15.02
C ARG A 569 0.32 -105.07 -15.95
N MET A 570 1.50 -104.86 -15.36
CA MET A 570 2.72 -105.68 -15.51
C MET A 570 3.50 -105.68 -16.84
N ARG A 571 4.83 -105.88 -16.66
CA ARG A 571 5.88 -106.40 -17.58
C ARG A 571 6.74 -105.45 -18.42
N ILE A 572 8.06 -105.69 -18.26
CA ILE A 572 9.16 -105.62 -19.26
C ILE A 572 9.58 -104.19 -19.67
N ILE A 573 10.73 -103.66 -19.21
CA ILE A 573 12.14 -104.01 -19.48
C ILE A 573 12.63 -103.60 -20.90
N ASN A 574 13.70 -102.78 -20.89
CA ASN A 574 14.74 -102.55 -21.91
C ASN A 574 14.68 -101.40 -22.94
N SER A 575 15.91 -100.96 -23.26
CA SER A 575 16.38 -100.09 -24.37
C SER A 575 16.21 -98.57 -24.18
N SER A 576 17.19 -97.71 -24.51
CA SER A 576 18.62 -97.96 -24.75
C SER A 576 19.46 -96.70 -24.50
N ARG A 577 20.61 -96.82 -23.83
CA ARG A 577 21.67 -95.79 -23.86
C ARG A 577 22.52 -95.99 -25.12
N ARG A 578 22.61 -94.97 -25.97
CA ARG A 578 23.62 -94.87 -27.05
C ARG A 578 24.68 -93.88 -26.55
N ALA A 579 25.83 -94.29 -26.02
CA ALA A 579 26.95 -95.04 -26.62
C ALA A 579 27.77 -94.18 -27.61
N THR A 580 28.92 -93.69 -27.12
CA THR A 580 30.11 -93.33 -27.92
C THR A 580 31.37 -93.60 -27.10
N LYS A 581 32.03 -94.74 -27.34
CA LYS A 581 33.45 -94.96 -27.05
C LYS A 581 33.98 -96.12 -27.89
N ALA A 582 34.84 -95.79 -28.84
CA ALA A 582 35.69 -96.66 -29.66
C ALA A 582 36.60 -95.71 -30.46
N SER A 583 37.88 -96.00 -30.71
CA SER A 583 38.74 -97.03 -30.12
C SER A 583 40.19 -96.57 -30.16
#